data_AF-A0A961DDR1-F1
#
_entry.id   AF-A0A961DDR1-F1
#
_cell.length_a   1.000
_cell.length_b   1.000
_cell.length_c   1.000
_cell.angle_alpha   90.00
_cell.angle_beta   90.00
_cell.angle_gamma   90.00
#
_symmetry.space_group_name_H-M   'P 1'
#
loop_
_entity.id
_entity.type
_entity.pdbx_description
1 polymer ?
#
loop_
_entity_poly.entity_id
_entity_poly.type
_entity_poly.pdbx_seq_one_letter_code
_entity_poly.pdbx_strand_id
1 'polypeptide(L)'
;SLILFPEGGRQNTPEPQPFKPGLFHLAKKRPDVQLVPVWMENLNRILPKGEVLPVPVLGSVTFGAPIKLEAGETKPDFLVRARDAVLALRH
;
A
#
# COMPACT_ATOMS: atom_id res chain seq x y z
N SER A 1 -8.52 8.73 10.64
CA SER A 1 -7.67 8.32 9.50
C SER A 1 -7.05 6.96 9.83
N LEU A 2 -6.87 6.08 8.85
CA LEU A 2 -6.31 4.73 9.02
C LEU A 2 -5.22 4.51 7.97
N ILE A 3 -4.08 3.96 8.40
CA ILE A 3 -3.02 3.48 7.50
C ILE A 3 -3.09 1.95 7.50
N LEU A 4 -3.13 1.35 6.31
CA LEU A 4 -3.22 -0.10 6.13
C LEU A 4 -2.08 -0.57 5.22
N PHE A 5 -1.40 -1.64 5.63
CA PHE A 5 -0.46 -2.39 4.80
C PHE A 5 -1.16 -3.67 4.32
N PRO A 6 -1.82 -3.65 3.15
CA PRO A 6 -2.71 -4.74 2.73
C PRO A 6 -1.95 -6.04 2.41
N GLU A 7 -0.64 -6.00 2.22
CA GLU A 7 0.26 -7.16 2.15
C GLU A 7 0.45 -7.88 3.50
N GLY A 8 0.21 -7.17 4.61
CA GLY A 8 0.15 -7.74 5.96
C GLY A 8 1.47 -8.23 6.55
N GLY A 9 2.62 -7.67 6.15
CA GLY A 9 3.93 -7.90 6.76
C GLY A 9 5.02 -7.02 6.14
N ARG A 10 6.12 -6.76 6.88
CA ARG A 10 7.31 -6.14 6.32
C ARG A 10 8.06 -7.18 5.49
N GLN A 11 8.23 -6.91 4.21
CA GLN A 11 8.93 -7.82 3.32
C GLN A 11 10.17 -7.17 2.72
N ASN A 12 11.18 -7.99 2.43
CA ASN A 12 12.44 -7.56 1.82
C ASN A 12 12.38 -7.53 0.29
N THR A 13 11.20 -7.75 -0.31
CA THR A 13 11.02 -7.67 -1.76
C THR A 13 10.84 -6.21 -2.19
N PRO A 14 11.39 -5.78 -3.34
CA PRO A 14 11.24 -4.40 -3.83
C PRO A 14 9.80 -4.02 -4.15
N GLU A 15 8.97 -5.01 -4.48
CA GLU A 15 7.57 -4.81 -4.86
C GLU A 15 6.60 -5.31 -3.78
N PRO A 16 5.44 -4.64 -3.63
CA PRO A 16 4.37 -5.10 -2.76
C PRO A 16 3.89 -6.49 -3.15
N GLN A 17 3.66 -7.32 -2.15
CA GLN A 17 3.05 -8.64 -2.31
C GLN A 17 1.57 -8.51 -2.68
N PRO A 18 0.91 -9.59 -3.13
CA PRO A 18 -0.53 -9.57 -3.37
C PRO A 18 -1.32 -9.06 -2.15
N PHE A 19 -2.26 -8.17 -2.40
CA PHE A 19 -3.05 -7.54 -1.34
C PHE A 19 -4.03 -8.54 -0.74
N LYS A 20 -4.17 -8.52 0.59
CA LYS A 20 -5.05 -9.42 1.33
C LYS A 20 -6.52 -8.99 1.20
N PRO A 21 -7.47 -9.94 1.25
CA PRO A 21 -8.91 -9.69 1.15
C PRO A 21 -9.49 -8.66 2.14
N GLY A 22 -8.82 -8.39 3.27
CA GLY A 22 -9.28 -7.41 4.25
C GLY A 22 -9.53 -6.02 3.65
N LEU A 23 -8.73 -5.61 2.66
CA LEU A 23 -8.89 -4.33 1.96
C LEU A 23 -10.22 -4.25 1.21
N PHE A 24 -10.60 -5.30 0.48
CA PHE A 24 -11.88 -5.37 -0.24
C PHE A 24 -13.09 -5.28 0.71
N HIS A 25 -13.06 -6.03 1.81
CA HIS A 25 -14.15 -6.02 2.79
C HIS A 25 -14.28 -4.66 3.48
N LEU A 26 -13.16 -3.98 3.73
CA LEU A 26 -13.16 -2.62 4.26
C LEU A 26 -13.80 -1.65 3.27
N ALA A 27 -13.36 -1.66 2.01
CA ALA A 27 -13.89 -0.81 0.95
C ALA A 27 -15.40 -0.99 0.75
N LYS A 28 -15.87 -2.25 0.76
CA LYS A 28 -17.29 -2.58 0.64
C LYS A 28 -18.12 -2.10 1.83
N LYS A 29 -17.58 -2.20 3.05
CA LYS A 29 -18.29 -1.78 4.29
C LYS A 29 -18.28 -0.27 4.50
N ARG A 30 -17.32 0.44 3.91
CA ARG A 30 -17.11 1.89 4.07
C ARG A 30 -16.94 2.57 2.70
N PRO A 31 -17.98 2.58 1.84
CA PRO A 31 -17.90 3.14 0.49
C PRO A 31 -17.72 4.68 0.48
N ASP A 32 -18.02 5.33 1.61
CA ASP A 32 -17.82 6.76 1.86
C ASP A 32 -16.33 7.12 2.06
N VAL A 33 -15.50 6.15 2.43
CA VAL A 33 -14.08 6.36 2.71
C VAL A 33 -13.24 6.28 1.43
N GLN A 34 -12.36 7.25 1.25
CA GLN A 34 -11.36 7.25 0.18
C GLN A 34 -10.19 6.34 0.54
N LEU A 35 -9.78 5.49 -0.41
CA LEU A 35 -8.54 4.72 -0.31
C LEU A 35 -7.47 5.45 -1.13
N VAL A 36 -6.44 5.96 -0.47
CA VAL A 36 -5.36 6.68 -1.15
C VAL A 36 -4.17 5.73 -1.33
N PRO A 37 -3.78 5.37 -2.57
CA PRO A 37 -2.57 4.60 -2.81
C PRO A 37 -1.34 5.40 -2.37
N VAL A 38 -0.41 4.72 -1.69
CA VAL A 38 0.84 5.34 -1.20
C VAL A 38 2.00 4.43 -1.54
N TRP A 39 2.99 4.97 -2.27
CA TRP A 39 4.28 4.34 -2.50
C TRP A 39 5.31 4.88 -1.51
N MET A 40 6.13 3.99 -0.97
CA MET A 40 7.17 4.34 -0.01
C MET A 40 8.49 3.73 -0.49
N GLU A 41 9.51 4.58 -0.65
CA GLU A 41 10.81 4.15 -1.10
C GLU A 41 11.88 4.39 -0.03
N ASN A 42 12.88 3.51 0.03
CA ASN A 42 14.08 3.62 0.87
C ASN A 42 13.84 3.71 2.40
N LEU A 43 12.60 3.67 2.89
CA LEU A 43 12.29 3.73 4.33
C LEU A 43 12.89 2.56 5.12
N ASN A 44 12.99 1.37 4.51
CA ASN A 44 13.57 0.18 5.14
C ASN A 44 15.08 0.31 5.41
N ARG A 45 15.76 1.29 4.79
CA ARG A 45 17.20 1.55 4.96
C ARG A 45 17.49 2.60 6.04
N ILE A 46 16.47 3.33 6.46
CA ILE A 46 16.59 4.36 7.51
C ILE A 46 16.74 3.68 8.89
N LEU A 47 16.06 2.55 9.11
CA LEU A 47 16.20 1.71 10.30
C LEU A 47 16.04 0.23 9.92
N PRO A 48 17.13 -0.42 9.46
CA PRO A 48 17.13 -1.85 9.17
C PRO A 48 16.73 -2.67 10.40
N LYS A 49 16.10 -3.82 10.18
CA LYS A 49 15.70 -4.71 11.27
C LYS A 49 16.94 -5.20 12.03
N GLY A 50 17.11 -4.78 13.28
CA GLY A 50 18.21 -5.18 14.15
C GLY A 50 19.28 -4.11 14.39
N GLU A 51 19.17 -2.94 13.76
CA GLU A 51 20.10 -1.83 13.96
C GLU A 51 19.55 -0.79 14.95
N VAL A 52 20.45 -0.21 15.75
CA VAL A 52 20.13 0.76 16.82
C VAL A 52 20.32 2.21 16.40
N LEU A 53 21.04 2.47 15.30
CA LEU A 53 21.36 3.81 14.83
C LEU A 53 20.77 4.02 13.43
N PRO A 54 19.91 5.04 13.20
CA PRO A 54 19.38 5.32 11.89
C PRO A 54 20.47 5.85 10.96
N VAL A 55 20.54 5.30 9.74
CA VAL A 55 21.42 5.83 8.69
C VAL A 55 20.66 6.94 7.97
N PRO A 56 21.26 8.13 7.76
CA PRO A 56 20.66 9.19 6.97
C PRO A 56 20.60 8.77 5.49
N VAL A 57 19.47 8.19 5.10
CA VAL A 57 19.14 7.83 3.71
C VAL A 57 17.91 8.62 3.30
N LEU A 58 17.87 9.08 2.05
CA LEU A 58 16.70 9.75 1.50
C LEU A 58 15.56 8.73 1.32
N GLY A 59 14.53 8.86 2.15
CA GLY A 59 13.25 8.18 1.98
C GLY A 59 12.27 9.06 1.21
N SER A 60 11.46 8.46 0.35
CA SER A 60 10.41 9.17 -0.39
C SER A 60 9.04 8.55 -0.13
N VAL A 61 8.00 9.38 -0.19
CA VAL A 61 6.60 8.94 -0.10
C VAL A 61 5.82 9.64 -1.20
N THR A 62 5.15 8.85 -2.05
CA THR A 62 4.35 9.35 -3.16
C THR A 62 2.88 8.97 -2.92
N PHE A 63 1.98 9.95 -3.04
CA PHE A 63 0.54 9.76 -2.88
C PHE A 63 -0.15 9.77 -4.24
N GLY A 64 -1.00 8.78 -4.48
CA GLY A 64 -1.78 8.67 -5.71
C GLY A 64 -3.17 9.29 -5.60
N ALA A 65 -3.90 9.26 -6.72
CA ALA A 65 -5.31 9.62 -6.74
C ALA A 65 -6.13 8.61 -5.91
N PRO A 66 -7.16 9.06 -5.15
CA PRO A 66 -8.03 8.16 -4.41
C PRO A 66 -8.71 7.12 -5.31
N ILE A 67 -8.70 5.85 -4.89
CA ILE A 67 -9.45 4.76 -5.50
C ILE A 67 -10.66 4.39 -4.64
N LYS A 68 -11.68 3.82 -5.28
CA LYS A 68 -12.88 3.27 -4.63
C LYS A 68 -13.17 1.88 -5.20
N LEU A 69 -13.92 1.09 -4.44
CA LEU A 69 -14.50 -0.15 -4.96
C LEU A 69 -15.57 0.21 -5.99
N GLU A 70 -15.43 -0.30 -7.20
CA GLU A 70 -16.36 -0.02 -8.31
C GLU A 70 -17.61 -0.90 -8.22
N ALA A 71 -18.71 -0.44 -8.83
CA ALA A 71 -19.95 -1.19 -8.84
C ALA A 71 -19.79 -2.49 -9.63
N GLY A 72 -20.07 -3.63 -9.00
CA GLY A 72 -19.93 -4.95 -9.62
C GLY A 72 -18.50 -5.49 -9.68
N GLU A 73 -17.51 -4.75 -9.16
CA GLU A 73 -16.12 -5.18 -9.17
C GLU A 73 -15.90 -6.41 -8.29
N THR A 74 -15.22 -7.41 -8.85
CA THR A 74 -14.93 -8.63 -8.10
C THR A 74 -13.80 -8.40 -7.11
N LYS A 75 -13.77 -9.22 -6.06
CA LYS A 75 -12.71 -9.14 -5.04
C LYS A 75 -11.30 -9.31 -5.63
N PRO A 76 -11.02 -10.31 -6.49
CA PRO A 76 -9.71 -10.42 -7.13
C PRO A 76 -9.34 -9.19 -7.95
N ASP A 77 -10.26 -8.68 -8.78
CA ASP A 77 -9.98 -7.54 -9.68
C ASP A 77 -9.65 -6.28 -8.88
N PHE A 78 -10.43 -5.99 -7.83
CA PHE A 78 -10.16 -4.88 -6.93
C PHE A 78 -8.80 -4.97 -6.26
N LEU A 79 -8.40 -6.16 -5.80
CA LEU A 79 -7.11 -6.34 -5.12
C LEU A 79 -5.93 -6.17 -6.08
N VAL A 80 -6.07 -6.63 -7.33
CA VAL A 80 -5.08 -6.42 -8.39
C VAL A 80 -4.98 -4.93 -8.73
N ARG A 81 -6.11 -4.28 -9.03
CA ARG A 81 -6.15 -2.85 -9.38
C ARG A 81 -5.62 -1.96 -8.26
N ALA A 82 -5.94 -2.27 -7.00
CA ALA A 82 -5.42 -1.53 -5.84
C ALA A 82 -3.90 -1.67 -5.71
N ARG A 83 -3.33 -2.85 -5.98
CA ARG A 83 -1.89 -3.07 -6.01
C ARG A 83 -1.24 -2.32 -7.17
N ASP A 84 -1.82 -2.39 -8.35
CA ASP A 84 -1.30 -1.71 -9.55
C ASP A 84 -1.33 -0.19 -9.39
N ALA A 85 -2.34 0.37 -8.73
CA ALA A 85 -2.40 1.79 -8.37
C ALA A 85 -1.26 2.23 -7.44
N VAL A 86 -0.76 1.34 -6.57
CA VAL A 86 0.42 1.61 -5.73
C VAL A 86 1.70 1.49 -6.55
N LEU A 87 1.82 0.46 -7.40
CA LEU A 87 2.99 0.27 -8.27
C LEU A 87 3.17 1.40 -9.29
N ALA A 88 2.08 1.97 -9.80
CA ALA A 88 2.10 3.08 -10.75
C ALA A 88 2.72 4.38 -10.19
N LEU A 89 2.86 4.49 -8.86
CA LEU A 89 3.49 5.62 -8.19
C LEU A 89 5.01 5.46 -8.04
N ARG A 90 5.57 4.33 -8.49
CA ARG A 90 7.01 4.10 -8.51
C ARG A 90 7.62 5.01 -9.57
N HIS A 91 8.48 5.93 -9.14
CA HIS A 91 9.26 6.83 -9.99
C HIS A 91 10.75 6.54 -9.82
#